data_AF-A0A0A8EVY9-F1
#
_entry.id   AF-A0A0A8EVY9-F1
#
_cell.length_a   1.000
_cell.length_b   1.000
_cell.length_c   1.000
_cell.angle_alpha   90.00
_cell.angle_beta   90.00
_cell.angle_gamma   90.00
#
_symmetry.space_group_name_H-M   'P 1'
#
loop_
_entity.id
_entity.type
_entity.pdbx_description
1 polymer ?
#
loop_
_entity_poly.entity_id
_entity_poly.type
_entity_poly.pdbx_seq_one_letter_code
_entity_poly.pdbx_strand_id
1 'polypeptide(L)'
;MWSSPCPGAQGAQGSDHAAPRRPGRGTGTGLPEFDDQGLALQPSHEDHLQEVRWPQDLPEQPDEEGPFHRLGRWMGGYVVLDGPTGHVLRCPVEHDDPTAENGVRVATDLENFLTMAGLFVTGRRILTEIQNRDEAHLMRQHIDDALFAVDWECSDAGAWQYPLHEE
;
A
#
# COMPACT_ATOMS: atom_id res chain seq x y z
N MET A 1 51.25 16.26 53.98
CA MET A 1 52.49 16.78 53.38
C MET A 1 53.00 15.72 52.42
N TRP A 2 53.22 16.11 51.16
CA TRP A 2 53.55 15.33 49.94
C TRP A 2 54.71 14.32 50.09
N SER A 3 54.82 13.23 49.30
CA SER A 3 55.18 13.23 47.86
C SER A 3 54.94 11.88 47.13
N SER A 4 54.67 11.98 45.81
CA SER A 4 54.48 10.91 44.77
C SER A 4 55.81 10.22 44.32
N PRO A 5 55.87 9.24 43.36
CA PRO A 5 55.44 9.36 41.93
C PRO A 5 54.83 8.10 41.25
N CYS A 6 54.26 8.35 40.05
CA CYS A 6 53.73 7.40 39.07
C CYS A 6 54.80 6.53 38.36
N PRO A 7 54.35 5.51 37.62
CA PRO A 7 54.83 5.27 36.26
C PRO A 7 53.68 5.34 35.23
N GLY A 8 53.92 6.00 34.11
CA GLY A 8 53.03 6.01 32.94
C GLY A 8 53.52 5.09 31.82
N ALA A 9 52.60 4.75 30.91
CA ALA A 9 52.73 4.54 29.45
C ALA A 9 51.51 3.71 28.96
N GLN A 10 50.47 4.36 28.43
CA GLN A 10 50.15 4.51 27.00
C GLN A 10 49.58 3.24 26.31
N GLY A 11 48.36 3.38 25.80
CA GLY A 11 47.69 2.45 24.89
C GLY A 11 46.29 2.93 24.47
N ALA A 12 46.22 3.55 23.28
CA ALA A 12 45.10 3.72 22.33
C ALA A 12 43.68 3.26 22.74
N GLN A 13 42.69 4.16 22.79
CA GLN A 13 41.71 4.50 21.73
C GLN A 13 40.59 3.47 21.45
N GLY A 14 39.35 3.96 21.47
CA GLY A 14 38.15 3.38 20.84
C GLY A 14 37.42 2.37 21.73
N SER A 15 36.16 2.53 22.12
CA SER A 15 35.05 2.79 21.21
C SER A 15 33.80 3.11 22.01
N ASP A 16 33.17 4.24 21.70
CA ASP A 16 31.85 4.62 22.18
C ASP A 16 30.82 3.58 21.70
N HIS A 17 30.11 3.01 22.66
CA HIS A 17 28.92 2.22 22.44
C HIS A 17 27.77 3.16 21.99
N ALA A 18 27.58 3.27 20.68
CA ALA A 18 26.30 3.67 20.09
C ALA A 18 26.26 3.15 18.65
N ALA A 19 25.55 2.03 18.42
CA ALA A 19 25.26 1.59 17.06
C ALA A 19 24.25 2.57 16.42
N PRO A 20 24.57 3.19 15.27
CA PRO A 20 23.64 4.10 14.62
C PRO A 20 22.49 3.30 13.99
N ARG A 21 21.27 3.79 14.22
CA ARG A 21 20.04 3.43 13.51
C ARG A 21 20.31 3.45 12.00
N ARG A 22 19.95 2.39 11.27
CA ARG A 22 19.95 2.42 9.80
C ARG A 22 18.86 3.42 9.36
N PRO A 23 19.21 4.56 8.73
CA PRO A 23 18.21 5.38 8.07
C PRO A 23 17.78 4.68 6.78
N GLY A 24 16.50 4.76 6.44
CA GLY A 24 15.99 4.32 5.14
C GLY A 24 16.86 4.89 4.01
N ARG A 25 17.04 4.11 2.95
CA ARG A 25 17.87 4.46 1.81
C ARG A 25 17.17 5.55 1.01
N GLY A 26 17.36 6.81 1.41
CA GLY A 26 16.88 7.94 0.64
C GLY A 26 17.57 7.99 -0.72
N THR A 27 16.80 8.28 -1.77
CA THR A 27 17.40 8.83 -3.00
C THR A 27 18.11 10.12 -2.62
N GLY A 28 19.14 10.55 -3.38
CA GLY A 28 20.05 11.66 -3.01
C GLY A 28 19.40 13.03 -2.70
N THR A 29 18.08 13.13 -2.73
CA THR A 29 17.23 14.26 -2.35
C THR A 29 16.53 14.11 -0.98
N GLY A 30 16.76 13.03 -0.23
CA GLY A 30 16.12 12.79 1.08
C GLY A 30 14.64 12.42 0.99
N LEU A 31 14.13 12.18 -0.22
CA LEU A 31 12.82 11.59 -0.42
C LEU A 31 12.94 10.06 -0.20
N PRO A 32 12.07 9.47 0.63
CA PRO A 32 11.98 8.02 0.73
C PRO A 32 11.68 7.46 -0.65
N GLU A 33 12.26 6.29 -0.94
CA GLU A 33 11.87 5.49 -2.09
C GLU A 33 10.36 5.22 -1.95
N PHE A 34 9.57 5.72 -2.91
CA PHE A 34 8.15 5.43 -2.96
C PHE A 34 8.04 4.02 -3.49
N ASP A 35 7.68 3.09 -2.62
CA ASP A 35 7.11 1.83 -3.05
C ASP A 35 5.70 2.15 -3.57
N ASP A 36 5.40 1.74 -4.79
CA ASP A 36 4.16 2.09 -5.52
C ASP A 36 2.91 1.43 -4.90
N GLN A 37 3.00 0.94 -3.66
CA GLN A 37 1.94 0.28 -2.92
C GLN A 37 0.81 1.19 -2.40
N GLY A 38 0.78 2.44 -2.85
CA GLY A 38 -0.16 3.46 -2.38
C GLY A 38 -1.52 3.39 -3.06
N LEU A 39 -2.58 3.64 -2.27
CA LEU A 39 -3.90 4.03 -2.76
C LEU A 39 -4.04 5.55 -2.60
N ALA A 40 -4.40 6.24 -3.67
CA ALA A 40 -4.60 7.67 -3.71
C ALA A 40 -5.94 8.03 -4.36
N LEU A 41 -6.86 8.61 -3.58
CA LEU A 41 -8.08 9.22 -4.09
C LEU A 41 -7.84 10.71 -4.33
N GLN A 42 -8.21 11.20 -5.51
CA GLN A 42 -7.74 12.48 -6.00
C GLN A 42 -8.89 13.42 -6.42
N PRO A 43 -9.82 13.77 -5.52
CA PRO A 43 -11.02 14.55 -5.86
C PRO A 43 -10.72 15.98 -6.35
N SER A 44 -9.55 16.53 -6.00
CA SER A 44 -9.11 17.86 -6.42
C SER A 44 -8.21 17.86 -7.65
N HIS A 45 -7.92 16.69 -8.23
CA HIS A 45 -7.09 16.57 -9.44
C HIS A 45 -7.91 16.94 -10.67
N GLU A 46 -7.28 17.54 -11.68
CA GLU A 46 -7.96 18.01 -12.89
C GLU A 46 -8.70 16.90 -13.65
N ASP A 47 -8.09 15.71 -13.74
CA ASP A 47 -8.70 14.52 -14.34
C ASP A 47 -9.75 13.79 -13.47
N HIS A 48 -10.15 14.34 -12.32
CA HIS A 48 -11.14 13.68 -11.46
C HIS A 48 -12.49 13.55 -12.17
N LEU A 49 -13.08 12.34 -12.13
CA LEU A 49 -14.31 11.95 -12.84
C LEU A 49 -14.24 12.06 -14.36
N GLN A 50 -13.06 12.31 -14.93
CA GLN A 50 -12.87 12.20 -16.37
C GLN A 50 -13.11 10.76 -16.81
N GLU A 51 -13.83 10.61 -17.92
CA GLU A 51 -14.04 9.32 -18.55
C GLU A 51 -12.71 8.75 -19.05
N VAL A 52 -12.46 7.48 -18.73
CA VAL A 52 -11.29 6.73 -19.19
C VAL A 52 -11.74 5.50 -19.97
N ARG A 53 -10.94 5.11 -20.96
CA ARG A 53 -11.16 3.87 -21.69
C ARG A 53 -10.46 2.73 -20.98
N TRP A 54 -11.13 1.59 -20.89
CA TRP A 54 -10.50 0.37 -20.41
C TRP A 54 -9.41 -0.09 -21.39
N PRO A 55 -8.21 -0.48 -20.93
CA PRO A 55 -7.15 -1.00 -21.79
C PRO A 55 -7.62 -2.26 -22.52
N GLN A 56 -7.58 -2.24 -23.85
CA GLN A 56 -8.09 -3.33 -24.71
C GLN A 56 -7.05 -4.41 -25.00
N ASP A 57 -5.79 -4.10 -24.75
CA ASP A 57 -4.63 -4.94 -24.98
C ASP A 57 -4.23 -5.80 -23.78
N LEU A 58 -4.88 -5.59 -22.62
CA LEU A 58 -4.65 -6.36 -21.41
C LEU A 58 -5.70 -7.48 -21.25
N PRO A 59 -5.32 -8.65 -20.71
CA PRO A 59 -6.21 -9.80 -20.65
C PRO A 59 -7.41 -9.60 -19.73
N GLU A 60 -7.24 -8.88 -18.62
CA GLU A 60 -8.29 -8.67 -17.64
C GLU A 60 -9.22 -7.55 -18.08
N GLN A 61 -10.41 -7.96 -18.51
CA GLN A 61 -11.50 -7.10 -18.91
C GLN A 61 -12.59 -7.08 -17.83
N PRO A 62 -13.28 -5.96 -17.64
CA PRO A 62 -14.40 -5.87 -16.71
C PRO A 62 -15.65 -6.49 -17.35
N ASP A 63 -16.62 -6.88 -16.52
CA ASP A 63 -17.94 -7.31 -16.99
C ASP A 63 -18.78 -6.08 -17.41
N GLU A 64 -18.44 -4.92 -16.87
CA GLU A 64 -19.09 -3.63 -17.10
C GLU A 64 -18.68 -3.01 -18.45
N GLU A 65 -19.61 -2.32 -19.10
CA GLU A 65 -19.35 -1.67 -20.40
C GLU A 65 -18.91 -0.20 -20.27
N GLY A 66 -18.93 0.37 -19.05
CA GLY A 66 -18.69 1.78 -18.83
C GLY A 66 -19.92 2.66 -19.08
N PRO A 67 -19.76 4.00 -19.10
CA PRO A 67 -18.50 4.73 -19.04
C PRO A 67 -17.80 4.64 -17.68
N PHE A 68 -16.46 4.57 -17.71
CA PHE A 68 -15.62 4.50 -16.52
C PHE A 68 -15.09 5.88 -16.14
N HIS A 69 -15.29 6.32 -14.91
CA HIS A 69 -14.89 7.63 -14.41
C HIS A 69 -13.76 7.54 -13.40
N ARG A 70 -12.64 8.22 -13.63
CA ARG A 70 -11.46 8.12 -12.75
C ARG A 70 -11.70 8.72 -11.36
N LEU A 71 -11.45 7.93 -10.32
CA LEU A 71 -11.46 8.34 -8.91
C LEU A 71 -10.05 8.66 -8.40
N GLY A 72 -9.05 7.92 -8.86
CA GLY A 72 -7.70 7.97 -8.31
C GLY A 72 -6.73 6.98 -8.93
N ARG A 73 -5.74 6.56 -8.14
CA ARG A 73 -4.75 5.55 -8.51
C ARG A 73 -4.48 4.59 -7.36
N TRP A 74 -4.12 3.36 -7.70
CA TRP A 74 -3.73 2.35 -6.73
C TRP A 74 -2.78 1.34 -7.36
N MET A 75 -1.61 1.11 -6.75
CA MET A 75 -0.60 0.18 -7.30
C MET A 75 -0.27 0.51 -8.76
N GLY A 76 -0.09 1.80 -9.09
CA GLY A 76 0.11 2.28 -10.46
C GLY A 76 -1.14 2.33 -11.37
N GLY A 77 -2.17 1.53 -11.11
CA GLY A 77 -3.40 1.44 -11.91
C GLY A 77 -4.41 2.54 -11.59
N TYR A 78 -5.29 2.86 -12.55
CA TYR A 78 -6.41 3.78 -12.29
C TYR A 78 -7.49 3.09 -11.49
N VAL A 79 -8.01 3.78 -10.47
CA VAL A 79 -9.27 3.39 -9.82
C VAL A 79 -10.40 4.16 -10.49
N VAL A 80 -11.42 3.44 -10.95
CA VAL A 80 -12.52 3.98 -11.75
C VAL A 80 -13.87 3.58 -11.17
N LEU A 81 -14.87 4.43 -11.37
CA LEU A 81 -16.28 4.17 -11.09
C LEU A 81 -16.98 3.84 -12.40
N ASP A 82 -17.65 2.70 -12.50
CA ASP A 82 -18.58 2.42 -13.58
C ASP A 82 -19.88 3.22 -13.36
N GLY A 83 -20.24 4.06 -14.33
CA GLY A 83 -21.41 4.94 -14.21
C GLY A 83 -22.75 4.20 -14.06
N PRO A 84 -23.06 3.19 -14.90
CA PRO A 84 -24.32 2.47 -14.84
C PRO A 84 -24.51 1.58 -13.60
N THR A 85 -23.49 0.82 -13.19
CA THR A 85 -23.60 -0.14 -12.08
C THR A 85 -23.22 0.48 -10.74
N GLY A 86 -22.38 1.52 -10.73
CA GLY A 86 -21.79 2.06 -9.53
C GLY A 86 -20.62 1.24 -8.98
N HIS A 87 -20.24 0.15 -9.66
CA HIS A 87 -19.10 -0.68 -9.27
C HIS A 87 -17.79 0.11 -9.32
N VAL A 88 -16.88 -0.21 -8.42
CA VAL A 88 -15.53 0.38 -8.42
C VAL A 88 -14.55 -0.67 -8.93
N LEU A 89 -13.71 -0.26 -9.88
CA LEU A 89 -12.74 -1.13 -10.54
C LEU A 89 -11.34 -0.54 -10.47
N ARG A 90 -10.33 -1.40 -10.57
CA ARG A 90 -8.93 -1.00 -10.81
C ARG A 90 -8.52 -1.48 -12.21
N CYS A 91 -8.06 -0.55 -13.06
CA CYS A 91 -7.49 -0.91 -14.35
C CYS A 91 -6.12 -1.59 -14.16
N PRO A 92 -5.87 -2.74 -14.83
CA PRO A 92 -4.55 -3.36 -14.86
C PRO A 92 -3.53 -2.44 -15.55
N VAL A 93 -2.27 -2.52 -15.13
CA VAL A 93 -1.17 -1.71 -15.73
C VAL A 93 -0.32 -2.50 -16.71
N GLU A 94 -0.30 -3.82 -16.61
CA GLU A 94 0.47 -4.72 -17.47
C GLU A 94 -0.20 -6.09 -17.59
N HIS A 95 0.34 -6.97 -18.45
CA HIS A 95 -0.29 -8.26 -18.78
C HIS A 95 -0.31 -9.25 -17.60
N ASP A 96 0.68 -9.21 -16.74
CA ASP A 96 0.82 -10.10 -15.58
C ASP A 96 0.65 -9.29 -14.28
N ASP A 97 -0.23 -8.28 -14.28
CA ASP A 97 -0.47 -7.42 -13.12
C ASP A 97 -1.07 -8.25 -11.97
N PRO A 98 -0.34 -8.48 -10.86
CA PRO A 98 -0.79 -9.37 -9.80
C PRO A 98 -2.01 -8.82 -9.04
N THR A 99 -2.26 -7.52 -9.17
CA THR A 99 -3.43 -6.89 -8.55
C THR A 99 -4.72 -7.10 -9.34
N ALA A 100 -4.63 -7.71 -10.53
CA ALA A 100 -5.78 -8.15 -11.32
C ALA A 100 -6.17 -9.63 -11.06
N GLU A 101 -5.41 -10.34 -10.21
CA GLU A 101 -5.81 -11.65 -9.70
C GLU A 101 -7.18 -11.57 -9.02
N ASN A 102 -8.01 -12.61 -9.17
CA ASN A 102 -9.40 -12.64 -8.68
C ASN A 102 -10.29 -11.49 -9.20
N GLY A 103 -9.90 -10.83 -10.30
CA GLY A 103 -10.73 -9.87 -11.02
C GLY A 103 -10.39 -8.41 -10.74
N VAL A 104 -10.95 -7.55 -11.59
CA VAL A 104 -10.64 -6.10 -11.62
C VAL A 104 -11.64 -5.25 -10.85
N ARG A 105 -12.77 -5.82 -10.43
CA ARG A 105 -13.75 -5.16 -9.57
C ARG A 105 -13.27 -5.21 -8.13
N VAL A 106 -13.12 -4.04 -7.51
CA VAL A 106 -12.57 -3.89 -6.16
C VAL A 106 -13.63 -3.54 -5.12
N ALA A 107 -14.83 -3.15 -5.55
CA ALA A 107 -16.01 -3.05 -4.71
C ALA A 107 -17.30 -3.05 -5.55
N THR A 108 -18.38 -3.52 -4.93
CA THR A 108 -19.76 -3.49 -5.45
C THR A 108 -20.35 -2.09 -5.51
N ASP A 109 -19.87 -1.14 -4.70
CA ASP A 109 -20.24 0.27 -4.81
C ASP A 109 -19.19 1.21 -4.21
N LEU A 110 -19.40 2.51 -4.40
CA LEU A 110 -18.50 3.55 -3.90
C LEU A 110 -18.45 3.63 -2.36
N GLU A 111 -19.55 3.35 -1.66
CA GLU A 111 -19.58 3.40 -0.19
C GLU A 111 -18.75 2.25 0.41
N ASN A 112 -18.94 1.04 -0.12
CA ASN A 112 -18.16 -0.14 0.23
C ASN A 112 -16.69 0.09 -0.09
N PHE A 113 -16.37 0.62 -1.28
CA PHE A 113 -14.99 0.95 -1.64
C PHE A 113 -14.34 1.92 -0.65
N LEU A 114 -14.99 3.03 -0.31
CA LEU A 114 -14.43 4.03 0.60
C LEU A 114 -14.26 3.47 2.02
N THR A 115 -15.20 2.64 2.46
CA THR A 115 -15.14 1.96 3.76
C THR A 115 -13.98 0.97 3.81
N MET A 116 -13.86 0.10 2.81
CA MET A 116 -12.75 -0.85 2.66
C MET A 116 -11.41 -0.13 2.55
N ALA A 117 -11.31 0.92 1.74
CA ALA A 117 -10.09 1.72 1.59
C ALA A 117 -9.64 2.32 2.93
N GLY A 118 -10.58 2.85 3.72
CA GLY A 118 -10.30 3.37 5.06
C GLY A 118 -9.77 2.31 6.02
N LEU A 119 -10.41 1.14 6.06
CA LEU A 119 -9.99 -0.01 6.87
C LEU A 119 -8.62 -0.52 6.45
N PHE A 120 -8.42 -0.72 5.15
CA PHE A 120 -7.20 -1.22 4.56
C PHE A 120 -6.01 -0.31 4.83
N VAL A 121 -6.12 1.00 4.52
CA VAL A 121 -5.03 1.95 4.76
C VAL A 121 -4.71 2.06 6.24
N THR A 122 -5.72 2.11 7.11
CA THR A 122 -5.52 2.17 8.57
C THR A 122 -4.84 0.91 9.07
N GLY A 123 -5.34 -0.26 8.66
CA GLY A 123 -4.81 -1.55 9.05
C GLY A 123 -3.37 -1.74 8.60
N ARG A 124 -3.04 -1.39 7.35
CA ARG A 124 -1.66 -1.44 6.84
C ARG A 124 -0.71 -0.52 7.59
N ARG A 125 -1.16 0.69 7.97
CA ARG A 125 -0.34 1.60 8.80
C ARG A 125 -0.07 1.04 10.20
N ILE A 126 -1.03 0.33 10.78
CA ILE A 126 -0.81 -0.37 12.06
C ILE A 126 0.17 -1.54 11.84
N LEU A 127 -0.04 -2.33 10.78
CA LEU A 127 0.79 -3.48 10.44
C LEU A 127 2.28 -3.11 10.32
N THR A 128 2.61 -1.96 9.72
CA THR A 128 4.00 -1.48 9.59
C THR A 128 4.70 -1.19 10.92
N GLU A 129 3.94 -0.99 12.00
CA GLU A 129 4.49 -0.72 13.34
C GLU A 129 4.64 -2.00 14.19
N ILE A 130 4.06 -3.12 13.76
CA ILE A 130 4.10 -4.39 14.50
C ILE A 130 5.40 -5.13 14.20
N GLN A 131 6.20 -5.37 15.24
CA GLN A 131 7.47 -6.12 15.13
C GLN A 131 7.31 -7.63 15.36
N ASN A 132 6.24 -8.03 16.05
CA ASN A 132 5.97 -9.43 16.34
C ASN A 132 5.31 -10.10 15.14
N ARG A 133 5.89 -11.20 14.66
CA ARG A 133 5.39 -11.94 13.49
C ARG A 133 3.97 -12.46 13.66
N ASP A 134 3.62 -12.99 14.83
CA ASP A 134 2.30 -13.58 15.08
C ASP A 134 1.24 -12.48 15.16
N GLU A 135 1.56 -11.36 15.82
CA GLU A 135 0.68 -10.18 15.85
C GLU A 135 0.51 -9.59 14.46
N ALA A 136 1.56 -9.53 13.64
CA ALA A 136 1.48 -9.06 12.26
C ALA A 136 0.62 -10.00 11.40
N HIS A 137 0.71 -11.31 11.62
CA HIS A 137 -0.15 -12.28 10.95
C HIS A 137 -1.62 -12.11 11.35
N LEU A 138 -1.91 -11.97 12.65
CA LEU A 138 -3.26 -11.70 13.15
C LEU A 138 -3.81 -10.37 12.63
N MET A 139 -2.96 -9.36 12.49
CA MET A 139 -3.37 -8.06 11.94
C MET A 139 -3.73 -8.16 10.45
N ARG A 140 -2.99 -8.94 9.64
CA ARG A 140 -3.38 -9.21 8.25
C ARG A 140 -4.74 -9.91 8.17
N GLN A 141 -4.94 -10.95 8.96
CA GLN A 141 -6.23 -11.65 9.05
C GLN A 141 -7.37 -10.71 9.47
N HIS A 142 -7.11 -9.81 10.42
CA HIS A 142 -8.10 -8.82 10.83
C HIS A 142 -8.48 -7.86 9.69
N ILE A 143 -7.51 -7.46 8.86
CA ILE A 143 -7.78 -6.65 7.67
C ILE A 143 -8.66 -7.44 6.69
N ASP A 144 -8.28 -8.68 6.38
CA ASP A 144 -9.06 -9.56 5.48
C ASP A 144 -10.50 -9.73 5.98
N ASP A 145 -10.70 -10.09 7.25
CA ASP A 145 -12.02 -10.25 7.86
C ASP A 145 -12.84 -8.95 7.81
N ALA A 146 -12.20 -7.80 8.00
CA ALA A 146 -12.86 -6.49 7.96
C ALA A 146 -13.28 -6.11 6.54
N LEU A 147 -12.47 -6.43 5.53
CA LEU A 147 -12.81 -6.24 4.12
C LEU A 147 -13.97 -7.15 3.71
N PHE A 148 -13.90 -8.43 4.05
CA PHE A 148 -14.94 -9.41 3.80
C PHE A 148 -16.29 -9.03 4.45
N ALA A 149 -16.26 -8.48 5.66
CA ALA A 149 -17.46 -8.04 6.36
C ALA A 149 -18.17 -6.85 5.67
N VAL A 150 -17.43 -6.02 4.93
CA VAL A 150 -17.98 -4.89 4.18
C VAL A 150 -18.47 -5.33 2.81
N ASP A 151 -17.61 -6.01 2.06
CA ASP A 151 -17.91 -6.47 0.71
C ASP A 151 -17.27 -7.84 0.46
N TRP A 152 -18.02 -8.88 0.78
CA TRP A 152 -17.59 -10.27 0.61
C TRP A 152 -17.39 -10.67 -0.85
N GLU A 153 -18.01 -9.95 -1.81
CA GLU A 153 -17.88 -10.26 -3.24
C GLU A 153 -16.54 -9.78 -3.80
N CYS A 154 -16.02 -8.68 -3.26
CA CYS A 154 -14.82 -8.02 -3.79
C CYS A 154 -13.63 -8.03 -2.83
N SER A 155 -13.78 -8.54 -1.59
CA SER A 155 -12.68 -8.59 -0.60
C SER A 155 -11.47 -9.39 -1.05
N ASP A 156 -11.68 -10.38 -1.92
CA ASP A 156 -10.64 -11.29 -2.40
C ASP A 156 -9.95 -10.78 -3.68
N ALA A 157 -10.35 -9.61 -4.19
CA ALA A 157 -9.72 -9.00 -5.36
C ALA A 157 -8.22 -8.75 -5.11
N GLY A 158 -7.39 -9.04 -6.12
CA GLY A 158 -5.94 -8.96 -6.04
C GLY A 158 -5.44 -7.58 -5.62
N ALA A 159 -6.16 -6.52 -5.95
CA ALA A 159 -5.86 -5.16 -5.51
C ALA A 159 -5.82 -5.02 -3.98
N TRP A 160 -6.66 -5.75 -3.24
CA TRP A 160 -6.61 -5.81 -1.77
C TRP A 160 -5.56 -6.78 -1.28
N GLN A 161 -5.51 -7.97 -1.89
CA GLN A 161 -4.75 -9.11 -1.37
C GLN A 161 -3.25 -9.00 -1.62
N TYR A 162 -2.84 -8.62 -2.84
CA TYR A 162 -1.43 -8.50 -3.21
C TYR A 162 -0.65 -7.57 -2.28
N PRO A 163 -1.03 -6.28 -2.09
CA PRO A 163 -0.32 -5.38 -1.18
C PRO A 163 -0.43 -5.73 0.33
N LEU A 164 -1.25 -6.72 0.70
CA LEU A 164 -1.36 -7.18 2.08
C LEU A 164 -0.41 -8.34 2.39
N HIS A 165 -0.20 -9.24 1.43
CA HIS A 165 0.51 -10.50 1.62
C HIS A 165 1.88 -10.56 0.94
N GLU A 166 2.10 -9.78 -0.13
CA GLU A 166 3.35 -9.76 -0.89
C GLU A 166 4.16 -8.49 -0.56
N GLU A 167 5.32 -8.70 0.09
CA GLU A 167 6.36 -7.70 0.45
C GLU A 167 7.71 -8.06 -0.18
#